data_AF-A0A4P9YY26-F1
#
_entry.id   AF-A0A4P9YY26-F1
#
_cell.length_a   1.000
_cell.length_b   1.000
_cell.length_c   1.000
_cell.angle_alpha   90.00
_cell.angle_beta   90.00
_cell.angle_gamma   90.00
#
_symmetry.space_group_name_H-M   'P 1'
#
loop_
_entity.id
_entity.type
_entity.pdbx_description
1 polymer ?
#
loop_
_entity_poly.entity_id
_entity_poly.type
_entity_poly.pdbx_seq_one_letter_code
_entity_poly.pdbx_strand_id
1 'polypeptide(L)'
;MVAHDEQHPPFSEHGEIGRWLKHLPIMQVIDGTVYAHGGVSPYWAKLGCERTNLQAQKSIKRYIHSGDLLAAKMQFPVFGDNGPAWYRRYAYDKDEAAVSELLDEALEALGAQRMVVAHSPTRSPKMHVRCQGKFIDIDTKISRFFKWPDGTPDGNHLSALEIIGDQVTAIYPDGRELISCGAD
;
A
#
# COMPACT_ATOMS: atom_id res chain seq x y z
N MET A 1 41.64 -16.17 -17.13
CA MET A 1 40.81 -16.14 -15.90
C MET A 1 39.46 -15.57 -16.29
N VAL A 2 38.47 -16.42 -16.49
CA VAL A 2 37.08 -15.97 -16.60
C VAL A 2 36.68 -15.58 -15.18
N ALA A 3 36.26 -14.34 -14.98
CA ALA A 3 35.72 -13.90 -13.70
C ALA A 3 34.54 -14.82 -13.36
N HIS A 4 34.62 -15.52 -12.24
CA HIS A 4 33.45 -16.16 -11.67
C HIS A 4 32.44 -15.05 -11.41
N ASP A 5 31.33 -15.10 -12.14
CA ASP A 5 30.16 -14.27 -11.89
C ASP A 5 29.73 -14.58 -10.44
N GLU A 6 30.02 -13.68 -9.51
CA GLU A 6 29.60 -13.84 -8.11
C GLU A 6 28.07 -13.83 -8.10
N GLN A 7 27.47 -15.03 -8.02
CA GLN A 7 26.04 -15.18 -7.92
C GLN A 7 25.58 -14.69 -6.54
N HIS A 8 25.21 -13.41 -6.47
CA HIS A 8 24.55 -12.86 -5.29
C HIS A 8 23.17 -13.49 -5.10
N PRO A 9 22.75 -13.81 -3.85
CA PRO A 9 21.40 -14.28 -3.58
C PRO A 9 20.35 -13.31 -4.19
N PRO A 10 19.27 -13.78 -4.84
CA PRO A 10 18.40 -12.92 -5.65
C PRO A 10 17.85 -11.69 -4.93
N PHE A 11 17.46 -11.84 -3.66
CA PHE A 11 16.90 -10.76 -2.83
C PHE A 11 17.95 -9.95 -2.07
N SER A 12 19.25 -10.29 -2.16
CA SER A 12 20.30 -9.50 -1.53
C SER A 12 20.43 -8.12 -2.17
N GLU A 13 21.11 -7.18 -1.49
CA GLU A 13 21.32 -5.82 -2.02
C GLU A 13 21.87 -5.81 -3.46
N HIS A 14 22.74 -6.77 -3.76
CA HIS A 14 23.42 -6.92 -5.04
C HIS A 14 22.81 -8.02 -5.92
N GLY A 15 21.77 -8.71 -5.49
CA GLY A 15 21.03 -9.67 -6.32
C GLY A 15 20.16 -8.97 -7.35
N GLU A 16 19.78 -9.68 -8.42
CA GLU A 16 18.93 -9.14 -9.49
C GLU A 16 17.62 -8.55 -8.96
N ILE A 17 16.89 -9.31 -8.13
CA ILE A 17 15.60 -8.89 -7.57
C ILE A 17 15.81 -7.75 -6.56
N GLY A 18 16.81 -7.84 -5.68
CA GLY A 18 17.06 -6.78 -4.70
C GLY A 18 17.47 -5.45 -5.34
N ARG A 19 18.27 -5.49 -6.42
CA ARG A 19 18.57 -4.29 -7.22
C ARG A 19 17.30 -3.69 -7.81
N TRP A 20 16.43 -4.50 -8.40
CA TRP A 20 15.17 -4.03 -8.98
C TRP A 20 14.23 -3.43 -7.92
N LEU A 21 13.98 -4.15 -6.82
CA LEU A 21 13.04 -3.74 -5.76
C LEU A 21 13.38 -2.37 -5.15
N LYS A 22 14.66 -2.08 -4.91
CA LYS A 22 15.09 -0.82 -4.28
C LYS A 22 14.83 0.44 -5.12
N HIS A 23 14.54 0.28 -6.42
CA HIS A 23 14.24 1.40 -7.32
C HIS A 23 12.74 1.60 -7.53
N LEU A 24 11.90 0.65 -7.07
CA LEU A 24 10.46 0.77 -7.21
C LEU A 24 9.91 1.92 -6.35
N PRO A 25 8.86 2.61 -6.82
CA PRO A 25 8.20 3.63 -6.03
C PRO A 25 7.51 3.02 -4.80
N ILE A 26 7.45 3.77 -3.70
CA ILE A 26 6.72 3.39 -2.48
C ILE A 26 5.23 3.79 -2.56
N MET A 27 4.91 4.72 -3.45
CA MET A 27 3.55 5.11 -3.81
C MET A 27 3.50 5.60 -5.27
N GLN A 28 2.34 5.51 -5.91
CA GLN A 28 2.15 5.99 -7.28
C GLN A 28 0.79 6.69 -7.40
N VAL A 29 0.70 7.71 -8.25
CA VAL A 29 -0.58 8.27 -8.71
C VAL A 29 -0.74 7.96 -10.19
N ILE A 30 -1.87 7.37 -10.57
CA ILE A 30 -2.23 7.02 -11.96
C ILE A 30 -3.69 7.40 -12.15
N ASP A 31 -3.98 8.26 -13.13
CA ASP A 31 -5.35 8.67 -13.51
C ASP A 31 -6.21 9.06 -12.29
N GLY A 32 -5.65 9.90 -11.41
CA GLY A 32 -6.33 10.35 -10.19
C GLY A 32 -6.47 9.30 -9.09
N THR A 33 -5.87 8.11 -9.21
CA THR A 33 -5.86 7.06 -8.18
C THR A 33 -4.49 6.96 -7.52
N VAL A 34 -4.46 7.08 -6.20
CA VAL A 34 -3.28 6.84 -5.37
C VAL A 34 -3.16 5.36 -5.07
N TYR A 35 -1.98 4.79 -5.28
CA TYR A 35 -1.61 3.42 -4.90
C TYR A 35 -0.48 3.47 -3.89
N ALA A 36 -0.67 2.82 -2.74
CA ALA A 36 0.37 2.64 -1.71
C ALA A 36 0.12 1.33 -0.97
N HIS A 37 1.15 0.73 -0.37
CA HIS A 37 0.94 -0.55 0.33
C HIS A 37 0.06 -0.40 1.57
N GLY A 38 0.28 0.60 2.43
CA GLY A 38 -0.55 0.86 3.62
C GLY A 38 -1.54 2.01 3.43
N GLY A 39 -1.05 3.14 2.92
CA GLY A 39 -1.83 4.35 2.71
C GLY A 39 -0.98 5.60 2.86
N VAL A 40 -1.39 6.72 2.28
CA VAL A 40 -0.60 7.95 2.27
C VAL A 40 -1.22 8.95 3.23
N SER A 41 -0.57 9.19 4.38
CA SER A 41 -1.05 10.20 5.33
C SER A 41 -0.97 11.62 4.74
N PRO A 42 -1.74 12.60 5.25
CA PRO A 42 -1.70 13.98 4.76
C PRO A 42 -0.30 14.59 4.73
N TYR A 43 0.57 14.21 5.67
CA TYR A 43 1.97 14.64 5.69
C TYR A 43 2.73 14.25 4.40
N TRP A 44 2.67 12.97 4.02
CA TRP A 44 3.33 12.48 2.80
C TRP A 44 2.62 12.93 1.53
N ALA A 45 1.29 13.06 1.59
CA ALA A 45 0.49 13.58 0.49
C ALA A 45 0.90 15.02 0.13
N LYS A 46 1.04 15.91 1.13
CA LYS A 46 1.53 17.28 0.95
C LYS A 46 2.96 17.36 0.43
N LEU A 47 3.80 16.37 0.74
CA LEU A 47 5.14 16.28 0.16
C LEU A 47 5.09 15.91 -1.34
N GLY A 48 4.07 15.16 -1.74
CA GLY A 48 3.82 14.74 -3.11
C GLY A 48 4.48 13.39 -3.46
N CYS A 49 3.94 12.74 -4.50
CA CYS A 49 4.37 11.42 -4.93
C CYS A 49 5.86 11.36 -5.30
N GLU A 50 6.34 12.30 -6.11
CA GLU A 50 7.74 12.31 -6.58
C GLU A 50 8.73 12.45 -5.42
N ARG A 51 8.53 13.44 -4.55
CA ARG A 51 9.43 13.71 -3.42
C ARG A 51 9.41 12.58 -2.40
N THR A 52 8.25 11.97 -2.15
CA THR A 52 8.12 10.81 -1.28
C THR A 52 8.90 9.61 -1.82
N ASN A 53 8.75 9.30 -3.12
CA ASN A 53 9.52 8.24 -3.78
C ASN A 53 11.03 8.52 -3.76
N LEU A 54 11.45 9.76 -4.04
CA LEU A 54 12.85 10.16 -3.98
C LEU A 54 13.44 9.99 -2.58
N GLN A 55 12.67 10.32 -1.53
CA GLN A 55 13.10 10.13 -0.14
C GLN A 55 13.26 8.65 0.20
N ALA A 56 12.33 7.79 -0.24
CA ALA A 56 12.44 6.34 -0.09
C ALA A 56 13.70 5.80 -0.79
N GLN A 57 13.89 6.13 -2.07
CA GLN A 57 15.04 5.68 -2.86
C GLN A 57 16.39 6.11 -2.26
N LYS A 58 16.50 7.36 -1.79
CA LYS A 58 17.73 7.85 -1.14
C LYS A 58 18.01 7.17 0.21
N SER A 59 16.96 6.70 0.88
CA SER A 59 17.05 6.19 2.25
C SER A 59 17.15 4.67 2.32
N ILE A 60 16.62 3.94 1.33
CA ILE A 60 16.44 2.48 1.40
C ILE A 60 17.74 1.73 1.71
N LYS A 61 18.86 2.15 1.11
CA LYS A 61 20.17 1.54 1.38
C LYS A 61 20.59 1.73 2.83
N ARG A 62 20.40 2.91 3.42
CA ARG A 62 20.77 3.13 4.83
C ARG A 62 19.79 2.44 5.78
N TYR A 63 18.52 2.38 5.40
CA TYR A 63 17.48 1.69 6.14
C TYR A 63 17.78 0.19 6.29
N ILE A 64 18.12 -0.51 5.19
CA ILE A 64 18.41 -1.96 5.24
C ILE A 64 19.69 -2.30 6.03
N HIS A 65 20.59 -1.34 6.26
CA HIS A 65 21.85 -1.53 7.00
C HIS A 65 21.82 -1.00 8.44
N SER A 66 20.67 -0.52 8.94
CA SER A 66 20.62 0.12 10.25
C SER A 66 20.92 -0.81 11.43
N GLY A 67 20.74 -2.13 11.26
CA GLY A 67 20.90 -3.15 12.31
C GLY A 67 19.81 -3.12 13.40
N ASP A 68 19.20 -1.95 13.64
CA ASP A 68 18.06 -1.71 14.52
C ASP A 68 16.90 -1.12 13.71
N LEU A 69 15.79 -1.86 13.66
CA LEU A 69 14.59 -1.47 12.89
C LEU A 69 13.85 -0.29 13.52
N LEU A 70 13.82 -0.18 14.85
CA LEU A 70 13.13 0.92 15.53
C LEU A 70 13.87 2.23 15.29
N ALA A 71 15.20 2.22 15.48
CA ALA A 71 16.04 3.36 15.16
C ALA A 71 15.96 3.75 13.68
N ALA A 72 15.95 2.77 12.77
CA ALA A 72 15.76 3.03 11.35
C ALA A 72 14.41 3.68 11.02
N LYS A 73 13.31 3.20 11.60
CA LYS A 73 11.98 3.79 11.37
C LYS A 73 11.92 5.24 11.84
N MET A 74 12.58 5.57 12.96
CA MET A 74 12.70 6.96 13.43
C MET A 74 13.59 7.81 12.51
N GLN A 75 14.71 7.26 12.04
CA GLN A 75 15.65 7.97 11.16
C GLN A 75 15.12 8.14 9.73
N PHE A 76 14.32 7.20 9.24
CA PHE A 76 13.74 7.17 7.90
C PHE A 76 12.21 7.06 7.97
N PRO A 77 11.50 8.16 8.33
CA PRO A 77 10.06 8.14 8.58
C PRO A 77 9.20 7.64 7.40
N VAL A 78 9.71 7.70 6.17
CA VAL A 78 9.04 7.17 4.96
C VAL A 78 8.80 5.65 5.05
N PHE A 79 9.59 4.95 5.87
CA PHE A 79 9.43 3.53 6.20
C PHE A 79 8.88 3.29 7.61
N GLY A 80 8.54 4.36 8.33
CA GLY A 80 7.91 4.30 9.65
C GLY A 80 6.41 4.04 9.57
N ASP A 81 5.75 3.96 10.73
CA ASP A 81 4.33 3.56 10.82
C ASP A 81 3.38 4.59 10.18
N ASN A 82 3.82 5.84 10.03
CA ASN A 82 3.09 6.89 9.31
C ASN A 82 3.49 6.99 7.83
N GLY A 83 4.41 6.14 7.36
CA GLY A 83 4.91 6.08 5.99
C GLY A 83 3.96 5.35 5.03
N PRO A 84 4.10 5.56 3.70
CA PRO A 84 3.20 5.00 2.70
C PRO A 84 3.03 3.47 2.75
N ALA A 85 4.06 2.76 3.22
CA ALA A 85 4.04 1.30 3.30
C ALA A 85 3.35 0.75 4.56
N TRP A 86 3.08 1.58 5.58
CA TRP A 86 2.67 1.11 6.91
C TRP A 86 1.45 1.85 7.50
N TYR A 87 0.98 2.92 6.89
CA TYR A 87 -0.10 3.72 7.46
C TYR A 87 -1.43 2.96 7.47
N ARG A 88 -1.94 2.61 8.66
CA ARG A 88 -3.15 1.76 8.82
C ARG A 88 -4.41 2.51 9.23
N ARG A 89 -4.32 3.82 9.48
CA ARG A 89 -5.45 4.57 10.06
C ARG A 89 -6.69 4.51 9.18
N TYR A 90 -6.55 4.65 7.87
CA TYR A 90 -7.66 4.54 6.93
C TYR A 90 -8.37 3.17 6.97
N ALA A 91 -7.67 2.08 7.29
CA ALA A 91 -8.27 0.76 7.35
C ALA A 91 -8.92 0.45 8.71
N TYR A 92 -8.34 0.95 9.82
CA TYR A 92 -8.70 0.48 11.17
C TYR A 92 -9.34 1.50 12.10
N ASP A 93 -9.18 2.79 11.83
CA ASP A 93 -9.79 3.82 12.67
C ASP A 93 -11.31 3.79 12.52
N LYS A 94 -12.04 3.83 13.64
CA LYS A 94 -13.48 3.55 13.69
C LYS A 94 -14.34 4.79 13.40
N ASP A 95 -13.75 5.96 13.56
CA ASP A 95 -14.41 7.23 13.27
C ASP A 95 -14.38 7.48 11.75
N GLU A 96 -15.47 7.13 11.06
CA GLU A 96 -15.59 7.29 9.62
C GLU A 96 -15.50 8.75 9.18
N ALA A 97 -15.99 9.70 9.99
CA ALA A 97 -15.95 11.12 9.67
C ALA A 97 -14.52 11.65 9.72
N ALA A 98 -13.79 11.34 10.79
CA ALA A 98 -12.38 11.72 10.93
C ALA A 98 -11.50 11.02 9.87
N VAL A 99 -11.79 9.76 9.53
CA VAL A 99 -11.08 9.05 8.45
C VAL A 99 -11.35 9.71 7.10
N SER A 100 -12.60 10.08 6.81
CA SER A 100 -12.96 10.74 5.55
C SER A 100 -12.30 12.10 5.41
N GLU A 101 -12.27 12.91 6.47
CA GLU A 101 -11.60 14.22 6.48
C GLU A 101 -10.07 14.08 6.21
N LEU A 102 -9.41 13.14 6.89
CA LEU A 102 -7.98 12.86 6.67
C LEU A 102 -7.69 12.28 5.28
N LEU A 103 -8.64 11.54 4.72
CA LEU A 103 -8.50 10.98 3.38
C LEU A 103 -8.65 12.09 2.33
N ASP A 104 -9.67 12.94 2.49
CA ASP A 104 -9.93 14.06 1.59
C ASP A 104 -8.74 15.03 1.58
N GLU A 105 -8.18 15.38 2.75
CA GLU A 105 -6.97 16.21 2.84
C GLU A 105 -5.79 15.61 2.04
N ALA A 106 -5.58 14.29 2.16
CA ALA A 106 -4.51 13.60 1.45
C ALA A 106 -4.75 13.51 -0.06
N LEU A 107 -5.99 13.22 -0.47
CA LEU A 107 -6.38 13.12 -1.88
C LEU A 107 -6.30 14.48 -2.58
N GLU A 108 -6.81 15.55 -1.94
CA GLU A 108 -6.70 16.92 -2.43
C GLU A 108 -5.23 17.34 -2.62
N ALA A 109 -4.37 17.06 -1.64
CA ALA A 109 -2.95 17.40 -1.73
C ALA A 109 -2.22 16.66 -2.88
N LEU A 110 -2.73 15.49 -3.29
CA LEU A 110 -2.19 14.69 -4.39
C LEU A 110 -2.91 14.94 -5.73
N GLY A 111 -3.97 15.75 -5.76
CA GLY A 111 -4.81 15.94 -6.95
C GLY A 111 -5.48 14.64 -7.40
N ALA A 112 -5.91 13.82 -6.44
CA ALA A 112 -6.45 12.48 -6.66
C ALA A 112 -7.90 12.38 -6.16
N GLN A 113 -8.64 11.39 -6.68
CA GLN A 113 -10.04 11.14 -6.33
C GLN A 113 -10.21 9.91 -5.42
N ARG A 114 -9.21 9.02 -5.38
CA ARG A 114 -9.27 7.78 -4.60
C ARG A 114 -7.90 7.25 -4.20
N MET A 115 -7.89 6.42 -3.17
CA MET A 115 -6.74 5.70 -2.65
C MET A 115 -7.02 4.20 -2.58
N VAL A 116 -6.17 3.42 -3.24
CA VAL A 116 -6.15 1.97 -3.22
C VAL A 116 -4.96 1.50 -2.40
N VAL A 117 -5.22 0.66 -1.39
CA VAL A 117 -4.21 0.18 -0.45
C VAL A 117 -4.29 -1.33 -0.22
N ALA A 118 -3.33 -1.85 0.53
CA ALA A 118 -3.32 -3.21 1.05
C ALA A 118 -2.85 -3.17 2.53
N HIS A 119 -1.99 -4.13 2.94
CA HIS A 119 -1.27 -4.16 4.22
C HIS A 119 -2.13 -4.45 5.45
N SER A 120 -3.42 -4.13 5.40
CA SER A 120 -4.37 -4.20 6.49
C SER A 120 -5.46 -5.24 6.20
N PRO A 121 -5.14 -6.54 6.33
CA PRO A 121 -6.03 -7.64 6.00
C PRO A 121 -7.48 -7.38 6.39
N THR A 122 -8.37 -7.47 5.41
CA THR A 122 -9.79 -7.19 5.58
C THR A 122 -10.42 -8.21 6.54
N ARG A 123 -11.46 -7.77 7.27
CA ARG A 123 -12.19 -8.66 8.20
C ARG A 123 -13.07 -9.71 7.49
N SER A 124 -13.38 -9.49 6.22
CA SER A 124 -14.14 -10.41 5.38
C SER A 124 -13.31 -10.82 4.15
N PRO A 125 -13.73 -11.82 3.37
CA PRO A 125 -13.11 -12.14 2.08
C PRO A 125 -13.25 -11.07 0.99
N LYS A 126 -13.96 -9.97 1.27
CA LYS A 126 -14.28 -8.90 0.32
C LYS A 126 -13.41 -7.68 0.60
N MET A 127 -13.22 -6.85 -0.43
CA MET A 127 -12.50 -5.59 -0.32
C MET A 127 -13.18 -4.69 0.72
N HIS A 128 -12.38 -3.93 1.45
CA HIS A 128 -12.90 -2.99 2.43
C HIS A 128 -12.97 -1.59 1.79
N VAL A 129 -14.20 -1.19 1.47
CA VAL A 129 -14.51 0.10 0.86
C VAL A 129 -15.05 1.04 1.93
N ARG A 130 -14.49 2.26 1.98
CA ARG A 130 -14.89 3.32 2.93
C ARG A 130 -15.02 4.66 2.22
N CYS A 131 -15.53 5.66 2.95
CA CYS A 131 -15.52 7.05 2.51
C CYS A 131 -16.16 7.23 1.12
N GLN A 132 -17.32 6.60 0.91
CA GLN A 132 -18.05 6.64 -0.36
C GLN A 132 -17.21 6.20 -1.58
N GLY A 133 -16.37 5.18 -1.40
CA GLY A 133 -15.54 4.61 -2.47
C GLY A 133 -14.20 5.32 -2.68
N LYS A 134 -13.92 6.41 -1.95
CA LYS A 134 -12.63 7.11 -2.00
C LYS A 134 -11.48 6.28 -1.42
N PHE A 135 -11.77 5.38 -0.48
CA PHE A 135 -10.79 4.45 0.07
C PHE A 135 -11.16 3.00 -0.23
N ILE A 136 -10.21 2.24 -0.78
CA ILE A 136 -10.39 0.84 -1.16
C ILE A 136 -9.17 0.04 -0.69
N ASP A 137 -9.36 -0.81 0.31
CA ASP A 137 -8.34 -1.79 0.72
C ASP A 137 -8.60 -3.13 0.03
N ILE A 138 -7.62 -3.57 -0.76
CA ILE A 138 -7.67 -4.78 -1.58
C ILE A 138 -6.95 -5.97 -0.93
N ASP A 139 -6.46 -5.86 0.31
CA ASP A 139 -5.83 -6.98 1.03
C ASP A 139 -6.88 -7.97 1.56
N THR A 140 -7.46 -8.75 0.65
CA THR A 140 -8.48 -9.75 0.98
C THR A 140 -7.93 -11.02 1.62
N LYS A 141 -6.62 -11.10 1.93
CA LYS A 141 -5.93 -12.31 2.42
C LYS A 141 -5.74 -13.39 1.35
N ILE A 142 -5.08 -13.04 0.25
CA ILE A 142 -4.78 -13.98 -0.85
C ILE A 142 -3.94 -15.20 -0.40
N SER A 143 -3.09 -15.05 0.61
CA SER A 143 -2.21 -16.11 1.10
C SER A 143 -2.94 -17.10 2.02
N ARG A 144 -2.70 -18.40 1.85
CA ARG A 144 -3.12 -19.46 2.80
C ARG A 144 -2.55 -19.33 4.22
N PHE A 145 -1.61 -18.40 4.43
CA PHE A 145 -1.02 -18.16 5.75
C PHE A 145 -2.05 -17.63 6.75
N PHE A 146 -3.05 -16.88 6.29
CA PHE A 146 -4.03 -16.25 7.16
C PHE A 146 -4.94 -17.29 7.82
N LYS A 147 -5.07 -17.15 9.14
CA LYS A 147 -5.88 -18.00 10.02
C LYS A 147 -6.46 -17.17 11.16
N TRP A 148 -7.61 -17.59 11.66
CA TRP A 148 -8.16 -17.10 12.92
C TRP A 148 -7.30 -17.54 14.11
N PRO A 149 -7.43 -16.90 15.30
CA PRO A 149 -6.69 -17.28 16.50
C PRO A 149 -6.88 -18.74 16.94
N ASP A 150 -8.01 -19.35 16.59
CA ASP A 150 -8.32 -20.77 16.85
C ASP A 150 -7.68 -21.72 15.81
N GLY A 151 -6.94 -21.19 14.83
CA GLY A 151 -6.28 -21.94 13.78
C GLY A 151 -7.14 -22.19 12.53
N THR A 152 -8.40 -21.77 12.52
CA THR A 152 -9.30 -21.90 11.36
C THR A 152 -8.73 -21.12 10.17
N PRO A 153 -8.59 -21.74 8.97
CA PRO A 153 -8.10 -21.03 7.79
C PRO A 153 -8.96 -19.82 7.41
N ASP A 154 -8.30 -18.71 7.07
CA ASP A 154 -8.93 -17.45 6.66
C ASP A 154 -8.12 -16.77 5.54
N GLY A 155 -7.61 -17.58 4.60
CA GLY A 155 -6.85 -17.12 3.44
C GLY A 155 -7.38 -17.72 2.15
N ASN A 156 -6.63 -17.55 1.05
CA ASN A 156 -7.02 -17.94 -0.32
C ASN A 156 -8.21 -17.17 -0.89
N HIS A 157 -8.48 -15.97 -0.37
CA HIS A 157 -9.53 -15.11 -0.91
C HIS A 157 -8.95 -14.30 -2.07
N LEU A 158 -9.03 -14.86 -3.28
CA LEU A 158 -8.61 -14.20 -4.51
C LEU A 158 -9.50 -12.98 -4.77
N SER A 159 -8.90 -11.85 -5.14
CA SER A 159 -9.63 -10.68 -5.61
C SER A 159 -8.77 -9.84 -6.55
N ALA A 160 -9.43 -9.00 -7.36
CA ALA A 160 -8.78 -8.00 -8.19
C ALA A 160 -9.66 -6.76 -8.27
N LEU A 161 -9.04 -5.58 -8.41
CA LEU A 161 -9.75 -4.31 -8.61
C LEU A 161 -9.56 -3.88 -10.07
N GLU A 162 -10.67 -3.66 -10.77
CA GLU A 162 -10.69 -3.14 -12.14
C GLU A 162 -11.17 -1.69 -12.11
N ILE A 163 -10.40 -0.79 -12.74
CA ILE A 163 -10.73 0.62 -12.88
C ILE A 163 -10.69 0.95 -14.36
N ILE A 164 -11.84 1.30 -14.94
CA ILE A 164 -12.01 1.68 -16.34
C ILE A 164 -12.74 3.01 -16.37
N GLY A 165 -12.00 4.09 -16.62
CA GLY A 165 -12.51 5.45 -16.42
C GLY A 165 -12.99 5.62 -14.98
N ASP A 166 -14.23 6.05 -14.81
CA ASP A 166 -14.84 6.24 -13.49
C ASP A 166 -15.45 4.96 -12.90
N GLN A 167 -15.53 3.88 -13.69
CA GLN A 167 -16.09 2.62 -13.23
C GLN A 167 -15.07 1.84 -12.42
N VAL A 168 -15.40 1.57 -11.15
CA VAL A 168 -14.58 0.78 -10.24
C VAL A 168 -15.31 -0.51 -9.90
N THR A 169 -14.71 -1.65 -10.20
CA THR A 169 -15.34 -2.97 -10.03
C THR A 169 -14.42 -3.89 -9.23
N ALA A 170 -14.92 -4.42 -8.12
CA ALA A 170 -14.29 -5.51 -7.41
C ALA A 170 -14.59 -6.84 -8.12
N ILE A 171 -13.55 -7.62 -8.38
CA ILE A 171 -13.63 -8.92 -9.04
C ILE A 171 -13.25 -9.99 -8.03
N TYR A 172 -14.11 -11.00 -7.90
CA TYR A 172 -13.94 -12.17 -7.06
C TYR A 172 -14.15 -13.45 -7.90
N PRO A 173 -13.76 -14.64 -7.41
CA PRO A 173 -14.01 -15.90 -8.13
C PRO A 173 -15.49 -16.18 -8.40
N ASP A 174 -16.38 -15.69 -7.53
CA ASP A 174 -17.83 -15.92 -7.56
C ASP A 174 -18.62 -14.80 -8.24
N GLY A 175 -17.99 -13.68 -8.60
CA GLY A 175 -18.71 -12.58 -9.22
C GLY A 175 -17.95 -11.26 -9.29
N ARG A 176 -18.66 -10.26 -9.78
CA ARG A 176 -18.19 -8.87 -9.93
C ARG A 176 -19.15 -7.94 -9.19
N GLU A 177 -18.60 -6.97 -8.47
CA GLU A 177 -19.35 -6.01 -7.68
C GLU A 177 -18.91 -4.60 -8.05
N LEU A 178 -19.85 -3.76 -8.48
CA LEU A 178 -19.58 -2.35 -8.73
C LEU A 178 -19.36 -1.64 -7.40
N ILE A 179 -18.25 -0.91 -7.28
CA ILE A 179 -17.98 -0.05 -6.14
C ILE A 179 -18.59 1.32 -6.43
N SER A 180 -19.68 1.63 -5.74
CA SER A 180 -20.28 2.97 -5.80
C SER A 180 -19.29 4.00 -5.30
N CYS A 181 -18.85 4.87 -6.19
CA CYS A 181 -18.08 6.06 -5.87
C CYS A 181 -19.08 7.19 -5.73
N GLY A 182 -19.10 7.89 -4.60
CA GLY A 182 -19.99 9.04 -4.41
C GLY A 182 -19.74 10.07 -5.51
N ALA A 183 -20.74 10.26 -6.36
CA ALA A 183 -20.88 11.43 -7.21
C ALA A 183 -21.99 12.26 -6.59
N ASP A 184 -21.64 13.44 -6.09
CA ASP A 184 -22.60 14.53 -5.92
C ASP A 184 -22.68 15.31 -7.24
#